data_AF-A0A3B9V363-F1
#
_entry.id   AF-A0A3B9V363-F1
#
_cell.length_a   1.000
_cell.length_b   1.000
_cell.length_c   1.000
_cell.angle_alpha   90.00
_cell.angle_beta   90.00
_cell.angle_gamma   90.00
#
_symmetry.space_group_name_H-M   'P 1'
#
loop_
_entity.id
_entity.type
_entity.pdbx_description
1 polymer ?
#
loop_
_entity_poly.entity_id
_entity_poly.type
_entity_poly.pdbx_seq_one_letter_code
_entity_poly.pdbx_strand_id
1 'polypeptide(L)'
;SIVLISIVLISVRAKALSFLLVSSLLITAVARAGITDVVRVDHDEIKPAVVDCILDVAESHQLTRGVAQYWQARPLTLLSNKGLKVVPIHGVTLKPYFWASSRRQFSGQYDFAVVDHSVDDATSWTTKAWYLIDRSKIIRLNGKPVEIEWCDQSEILIYPSATMRVAEKMTTVPRLPITVSSQIYWAEKDDAFTEKNSNKTIYEAELGESGFYQVDVDATHDISINGGLPLRLRLDPGDRPGYVVITDLEVILRDLQGQETVVMSAVSSKELATMIKRSNDVLVAHKASHLWRVDQFDPWIELTSIKLDQVLSGNAVSVRYHLMWREMPDTESLTLLR
;
A
#
# COMPACT_ATOMS: atom_id res chain seq x y z
N SER A 1 16.58 -70.83 -8.76
CA SER A 1 15.30 -70.19 -9.18
C SER A 1 14.93 -68.91 -8.42
N ILE A 2 15.31 -68.71 -7.15
CA ILE A 2 14.93 -67.51 -6.37
C ILE A 2 15.57 -66.21 -6.90
N VAL A 3 16.84 -66.27 -7.33
CA VAL A 3 17.58 -65.08 -7.82
C VAL A 3 17.00 -64.52 -9.13
N LEU A 4 16.50 -65.38 -10.03
CA LEU A 4 15.87 -64.95 -11.29
C LEU A 4 14.53 -64.22 -11.06
N ILE A 5 13.76 -64.66 -10.06
CA ILE A 5 12.46 -64.05 -9.71
C ILE A 5 12.67 -62.63 -9.14
N SER A 6 13.70 -62.44 -8.30
CA SER A 6 14.04 -61.11 -7.76
C SER A 6 14.48 -60.13 -8.84
N ILE A 7 15.26 -60.55 -9.83
CA ILE A 7 15.71 -59.69 -10.94
C ILE A 7 14.54 -59.28 -11.85
N VAL A 8 13.64 -60.22 -12.15
CA VAL A 8 12.43 -59.94 -12.95
C VAL A 8 11.51 -58.97 -12.22
N LEU A 9 11.26 -59.17 -10.92
CA LEU A 9 10.43 -58.28 -10.09
C LEU A 9 11.01 -56.86 -9.96
N ILE A 10 12.33 -56.72 -9.85
CA ILE A 10 13.01 -55.41 -9.84
C ILE A 10 12.85 -54.71 -11.20
N SER A 11 12.99 -55.44 -12.32
CA SER A 11 12.83 -54.85 -13.66
C SER A 11 11.39 -54.43 -13.96
N VAL A 12 10.40 -55.19 -13.48
CA VAL A 12 8.97 -54.86 -13.67
C VAL A 12 8.58 -53.67 -12.79
N ARG A 13 9.08 -53.61 -11.54
CA ARG A 13 8.87 -52.45 -10.66
C ARG A 13 9.56 -51.19 -11.19
N ALA A 14 10.77 -51.30 -11.73
CA ALA A 14 11.47 -50.18 -12.34
C ALA A 14 10.74 -49.66 -13.59
N LYS A 15 10.23 -50.56 -14.45
CA LYS A 15 9.40 -50.19 -15.61
C LYS A 15 8.09 -49.54 -15.18
N ALA A 16 7.42 -50.08 -14.16
CA ALA A 16 6.19 -49.49 -13.62
C ALA A 16 6.42 -48.10 -12.99
N LEU A 17 7.54 -47.90 -12.28
CA LEU A 17 7.91 -46.60 -11.73
C LEU A 17 8.24 -45.59 -12.82
N SER A 18 8.98 -45.99 -13.85
CA SER A 18 9.27 -45.15 -15.02
C SER A 18 7.98 -44.78 -15.76
N PHE A 19 7.05 -45.72 -15.93
CA PHE A 19 5.76 -45.44 -16.56
C PHE A 19 4.96 -44.44 -15.74
N LEU A 20 4.86 -44.63 -14.41
CA LEU A 20 4.17 -43.69 -13.52
C LEU A 20 4.80 -42.30 -13.51
N LEU A 21 6.14 -42.21 -13.54
CA LEU A 21 6.85 -40.92 -13.65
C LEU A 21 6.54 -40.23 -14.98
N VAL A 22 6.62 -40.95 -16.10
CA VAL A 22 6.31 -40.37 -17.43
C VAL A 22 4.84 -39.99 -17.52
N SER A 23 3.92 -40.81 -17.00
CA SER A 23 2.49 -40.49 -16.93
C SER A 23 2.21 -39.28 -16.05
N SER A 24 2.88 -39.15 -14.89
CA SER A 24 2.74 -37.96 -14.04
C SER A 24 3.27 -36.69 -14.71
N LEU A 25 4.39 -36.78 -15.43
CA LEU A 25 4.94 -35.66 -16.21
C LEU A 25 3.98 -35.27 -17.34
N LEU A 26 3.44 -36.23 -18.08
CA LEU A 26 2.44 -35.99 -19.12
C LEU A 26 1.16 -35.38 -18.55
N ILE A 27 0.65 -35.88 -17.43
CA ILE A 27 -0.54 -35.31 -16.78
C ILE A 27 -0.26 -33.88 -16.30
N THR A 28 0.92 -33.59 -15.73
CA THR A 28 1.29 -32.21 -15.35
C THR A 28 1.49 -31.29 -16.54
N ALA A 29 2.03 -31.79 -17.66
CA ALA A 29 2.19 -31.02 -18.89
C ALA A 29 0.86 -30.73 -19.58
N VAL A 30 -0.04 -31.72 -19.65
CA VAL A 30 -1.40 -31.58 -20.19
C VAL A 30 -2.27 -30.72 -19.29
N ALA A 31 -2.15 -30.85 -17.96
CA ALA A 31 -2.83 -29.96 -17.01
C ALA A 31 -2.30 -28.52 -17.13
N ARG A 32 -0.99 -28.32 -17.35
CA ARG A 32 -0.45 -26.98 -17.62
C ARG A 32 -1.00 -26.40 -18.92
N ALA A 33 -1.03 -27.19 -20.00
CA ALA A 33 -1.54 -26.75 -21.30
C ALA A 33 -3.05 -26.48 -21.29
N GLY A 34 -3.84 -27.34 -20.61
CA GLY A 34 -5.29 -27.18 -20.49
C GLY A 34 -5.72 -26.05 -19.55
N ILE A 35 -4.93 -25.73 -18.52
CA ILE A 35 -5.22 -24.59 -17.62
C ILE A 35 -4.81 -23.26 -18.27
N THR A 36 -3.82 -23.24 -19.16
CA THR A 36 -3.46 -22.02 -19.90
C THR A 36 -4.48 -21.63 -20.98
N ASP A 37 -5.24 -22.57 -21.53
CA ASP A 37 -6.22 -22.28 -22.59
C ASP A 37 -7.62 -21.92 -22.07
N VAL A 38 -7.99 -22.29 -20.83
CA VAL A 38 -9.37 -22.10 -20.31
C VAL A 38 -9.61 -20.72 -19.67
N VAL A 39 -8.58 -19.88 -19.54
CA VAL A 39 -8.75 -18.44 -19.25
C VAL A 39 -7.96 -17.62 -20.27
N ARG A 40 -8.15 -17.91 -21.55
CA ARG A 40 -7.84 -16.94 -22.59
C ARG A 40 -9.04 -16.01 -22.71
N VAL A 41 -9.08 -14.98 -21.85
CA VAL A 41 -9.91 -13.80 -22.13
C VAL A 41 -9.44 -13.32 -23.50
N ASP A 42 -10.35 -13.22 -24.46
CA ASP A 42 -10.02 -12.67 -25.76
C ASP A 42 -9.82 -11.16 -25.56
N HIS A 43 -8.57 -10.75 -25.36
CA HIS A 43 -8.23 -9.36 -25.02
C HIS A 43 -8.50 -8.42 -26.21
N ASP A 44 -8.65 -8.97 -27.42
CA ASP A 44 -9.00 -8.23 -28.63
C ASP A 44 -10.48 -7.75 -28.60
N GLU A 45 -11.35 -8.40 -27.83
CA GLU A 45 -12.77 -8.01 -27.69
C GLU A 45 -12.98 -6.92 -26.61
N ILE A 46 -11.97 -6.68 -25.75
CA ILE A 46 -12.02 -5.72 -24.62
C ILE A 46 -10.78 -4.81 -24.65
N LYS A 47 -10.39 -4.31 -25.82
CA LYS A 47 -9.34 -3.30 -25.93
C LYS A 47 -9.96 -1.94 -26.21
N PRO A 48 -9.88 -0.99 -25.26
CA PRO A 48 -10.38 0.36 -25.50
C PRO A 48 -9.61 1.02 -26.65
N ALA A 49 -10.29 1.73 -27.54
CA ALA A 49 -9.67 2.37 -28.71
C ALA A 49 -8.49 3.32 -28.35
N VAL A 50 -8.57 4.00 -27.20
CA VAL A 50 -7.47 4.83 -26.68
C VAL A 50 -6.23 4.00 -26.33
N VAL A 51 -6.42 2.79 -25.79
CA VAL A 51 -5.31 1.88 -25.47
C VAL A 51 -4.68 1.34 -26.75
N ASP A 52 -5.49 0.99 -27.76
CA ASP A 52 -4.99 0.61 -29.09
C ASP A 52 -4.10 1.69 -29.69
N CYS A 53 -4.61 2.93 -29.76
CA CYS A 53 -3.86 4.06 -30.31
C CYS A 53 -2.52 4.27 -29.60
N ILE A 54 -2.51 4.27 -28.26
CA ILE A 54 -1.26 4.47 -27.49
C ILE A 54 -0.27 3.31 -27.74
N LEU A 55 -0.76 2.08 -27.90
CA LEU A 55 0.08 0.93 -28.18
C LEU A 55 0.67 0.97 -29.61
N ASP A 56 -0.09 1.46 -30.58
CA ASP A 56 0.38 1.67 -31.95
C ASP A 56 1.46 2.76 -32.00
N VAL A 57 1.28 3.86 -31.25
CA VAL A 57 2.31 4.90 -31.07
C VAL A 57 3.55 4.31 -30.38
N ALA A 58 3.37 3.52 -29.32
CA ALA A 58 4.51 2.87 -28.67
C ALA A 58 5.27 1.95 -29.63
N GLU A 59 4.57 1.25 -30.51
CA GLU A 59 5.19 0.39 -31.52
C GLU A 59 5.93 1.18 -32.60
N SER A 60 5.31 2.21 -33.19
CA SER A 60 5.90 3.00 -34.28
C SER A 60 7.16 3.74 -33.85
N HIS A 61 7.21 4.21 -32.59
CA HIS A 61 8.36 4.90 -32.02
C HIS A 61 9.32 3.98 -31.24
N GLN A 62 9.10 2.66 -31.26
CA GLN A 62 9.92 1.66 -30.56
C GLN A 62 10.05 1.96 -29.05
N LEU A 63 8.99 2.48 -28.44
CA LEU A 63 8.93 2.80 -27.03
C LEU A 63 8.78 1.52 -26.21
N THR A 64 9.51 1.43 -25.11
CA THR A 64 9.54 0.23 -24.27
C THR A 64 9.08 0.52 -22.85
N ARG A 65 9.23 1.76 -22.38
CA ARG A 65 8.93 2.15 -21.00
C ARG A 65 8.22 3.49 -20.96
N GLY A 66 7.06 3.52 -20.33
CA GLY A 66 6.26 4.72 -20.17
C GLY A 66 5.85 4.99 -18.74
N VAL A 67 5.28 6.16 -18.52
CA VAL A 67 4.53 6.49 -17.31
C VAL A 67 3.15 7.01 -17.66
N ALA A 68 2.16 6.71 -16.82
CA ALA A 68 0.80 7.22 -16.95
C ALA A 68 0.14 7.27 -15.58
N GLN A 69 -1.07 7.82 -15.49
CA GLN A 69 -1.86 7.73 -14.27
C GLN A 69 -2.31 6.28 -14.01
N TYR A 70 -2.68 5.96 -12.77
CA TYR A 70 -2.92 4.59 -12.32
C TYR A 70 -3.85 3.75 -13.22
N TRP A 71 -5.00 4.32 -13.61
CA TRP A 71 -6.02 3.63 -14.40
C TRP A 71 -5.64 3.45 -15.87
N GLN A 72 -4.71 4.25 -16.40
CA GLN A 72 -4.19 4.09 -17.77
C GLN A 72 -2.96 3.18 -17.83
N ALA A 73 -2.04 3.30 -16.87
CA ALA A 73 -0.78 2.56 -16.89
C ALA A 73 -0.97 1.04 -16.91
N ARG A 74 -2.00 0.56 -16.20
CA ARG A 74 -2.29 -0.88 -16.08
C ARG A 74 -2.79 -1.52 -17.38
N PRO A 75 -3.87 -1.03 -18.01
CA PRO A 75 -4.30 -1.53 -19.31
C PRO A 75 -3.18 -1.47 -20.36
N LEU A 76 -2.41 -0.37 -20.41
CA LEU A 76 -1.31 -0.22 -21.37
C LEU A 76 -0.22 -1.29 -21.20
N THR A 77 0.08 -1.67 -19.95
CA THR A 77 1.05 -2.73 -19.68
C THR A 77 0.48 -4.13 -19.95
N LEU A 78 -0.77 -4.39 -19.53
CA LEU A 78 -1.39 -5.71 -19.64
C LEU A 78 -1.78 -6.07 -21.07
N LEU A 79 -2.22 -5.10 -21.85
CA LEU A 79 -2.68 -5.28 -23.24
C LEU A 79 -1.55 -5.11 -24.26
N SER A 80 -0.31 -4.93 -23.79
CA SER A 80 0.86 -4.88 -24.66
C SER A 80 1.33 -6.29 -25.02
N ASN A 81 1.29 -6.62 -26.31
CA ASN A 81 1.84 -7.88 -26.82
C ASN A 81 3.38 -7.89 -26.94
N LYS A 82 4.07 -6.76 -26.67
CA LYS A 82 5.49 -6.54 -27.04
C LYS A 82 6.39 -6.09 -25.88
N GLY A 83 5.96 -6.29 -24.63
CA GLY A 83 6.80 -5.98 -23.46
C GLY A 83 6.89 -4.49 -23.13
N LEU A 84 5.95 -3.68 -23.64
CA LEU A 84 5.77 -2.30 -23.20
C LEU A 84 5.46 -2.29 -21.71
N LYS A 85 6.17 -1.47 -20.95
CA LYS A 85 5.96 -1.33 -19.52
C LYS A 85 5.61 0.10 -19.18
N VAL A 86 4.35 0.33 -18.87
CA VAL A 86 3.85 1.64 -18.42
C VAL A 86 3.63 1.59 -16.92
N VAL A 87 4.39 2.37 -16.16
CA VAL A 87 4.27 2.38 -14.70
C VAL A 87 3.37 3.52 -14.22
N PRO A 88 2.57 3.28 -13.18
CA PRO A 88 1.69 4.32 -12.67
C PRO A 88 2.48 5.35 -11.87
N ILE A 89 2.17 6.63 -12.07
CA ILE A 89 2.70 7.75 -11.29
C ILE A 89 1.57 8.61 -10.73
N HIS A 90 1.85 9.31 -9.63
CA HIS A 90 0.94 10.33 -9.10
C HIS A 90 0.92 11.55 -10.02
N GLY A 91 -0.27 12.01 -10.38
CA GLY A 91 -0.46 13.09 -11.33
C GLY A 91 0.29 14.39 -10.98
N VAL A 92 0.05 14.94 -9.79
CA VAL A 92 0.65 16.23 -9.39
C VAL A 92 2.11 16.13 -8.98
N THR A 93 2.51 15.02 -8.36
CA THR A 93 3.87 14.90 -7.81
C THR A 93 4.86 14.24 -8.76
N LEU A 94 4.38 13.60 -9.83
CA LEU A 94 5.15 12.76 -10.75
C LEU A 94 5.97 11.68 -10.02
N LYS A 95 5.54 11.28 -8.83
CA LYS A 95 6.20 10.23 -8.05
C LYS A 95 5.67 8.87 -8.48
N PRO A 96 6.48 7.81 -8.39
CA PRO A 96 6.00 6.43 -8.48
C PRO A 96 4.74 6.18 -7.63
N TYR A 97 3.73 5.56 -8.23
CA TYR A 97 2.51 5.14 -7.55
C TYR A 97 2.65 3.67 -7.16
N PHE A 98 2.78 3.39 -5.87
CA PHE A 98 3.15 2.05 -5.39
C PHE A 98 1.97 1.11 -5.10
N TRP A 99 0.73 1.61 -5.09
CA TRP A 99 -0.42 0.75 -4.83
C TRP A 99 -0.55 -0.29 -5.96
N ALA A 100 -0.38 -1.56 -5.57
CA ALA A 100 -0.33 -2.72 -6.43
C ALA A 100 0.70 -2.67 -7.58
N SER A 101 1.82 -1.95 -7.38
CA SER A 101 2.98 -1.90 -8.30
C SER A 101 4.28 -2.17 -7.54
N SER A 102 5.17 -3.00 -8.11
CA SER A 102 6.46 -3.32 -7.44
C SER A 102 7.46 -2.18 -7.62
N ARG A 103 8.24 -1.85 -6.57
CA ARG A 103 9.36 -0.89 -6.66
C ARG A 103 10.35 -1.25 -7.79
N ARG A 104 10.53 -2.54 -8.09
CA ARG A 104 11.37 -3.01 -9.21
C ARG A 104 10.89 -2.53 -10.59
N GLN A 105 9.64 -2.05 -10.68
CA GLN A 105 9.08 -1.53 -11.92
C GLN A 105 9.55 -0.11 -12.23
N PHE A 106 10.00 0.65 -11.23
CA PHE A 106 10.48 2.01 -11.36
C PHE A 106 12.01 2.02 -11.43
N SER A 107 12.57 2.14 -12.64
CA SER A 107 14.03 2.18 -12.87
C SER A 107 14.55 3.59 -13.19
N GLY A 108 13.76 4.62 -12.86
CA GLY A 108 14.15 6.04 -13.01
C GLY A 108 14.14 6.60 -14.44
N GLN A 109 14.16 5.73 -15.44
CA GLN A 109 14.30 6.10 -16.86
C GLN A 109 13.17 5.51 -17.71
N TYR A 110 12.60 6.37 -18.57
CA TYR A 110 11.44 6.11 -19.41
C TYR A 110 11.62 6.76 -20.80
N ASP A 111 10.81 6.33 -21.75
CA ASP A 111 10.79 6.83 -23.13
C ASP A 111 9.63 7.83 -23.35
N PHE A 112 8.54 7.71 -22.59
CA PHE A 112 7.36 8.57 -22.77
C PHE A 112 6.50 8.74 -21.51
N ALA A 113 5.63 9.75 -21.55
CA ALA A 113 4.54 9.95 -20.60
C ALA A 113 3.20 10.10 -21.30
N VAL A 114 2.15 9.51 -20.73
CA VAL A 114 0.76 9.73 -21.16
C VAL A 114 0.11 10.74 -20.22
N VAL A 115 -0.41 11.83 -20.78
CA VAL A 115 -1.14 12.88 -20.07
C VAL A 115 -2.62 12.78 -20.46
N ASP A 116 -3.46 12.43 -19.48
CA ASP A 116 -4.90 12.26 -19.65
C ASP A 116 -5.64 13.58 -19.34
N HIS A 117 -6.31 14.14 -20.34
CA HIS A 117 -7.08 15.36 -20.24
C HIS A 117 -8.56 15.13 -19.89
N SER A 118 -9.01 13.87 -19.74
CA SER A 118 -10.41 13.56 -19.41
C SER A 118 -10.86 14.10 -18.05
N VAL A 119 -9.90 14.42 -17.16
CA VAL A 119 -10.12 14.90 -15.79
C VAL A 119 -9.74 16.38 -15.59
N ASP A 120 -9.44 17.12 -16.68
CA ASP A 120 -9.06 18.54 -16.61
C ASP A 120 -10.14 19.40 -15.94
N ASP A 121 -11.40 19.10 -16.24
CA ASP A 121 -12.57 19.82 -15.72
C ASP A 121 -13.04 19.30 -14.35
N ALA A 122 -12.37 18.29 -13.77
CA ALA A 122 -12.75 17.75 -12.47
C ALA A 122 -12.69 18.83 -11.39
N THR A 123 -13.79 19.03 -10.66
CA THR A 123 -13.87 20.03 -9.57
C THR A 123 -13.27 19.52 -8.27
N SER A 124 -13.13 18.20 -8.13
CA SER A 124 -12.53 17.57 -6.96
C SER A 124 -11.00 17.70 -6.99
N TRP A 125 -10.46 18.40 -5.98
CA TRP A 125 -9.02 18.57 -5.79
C TRP A 125 -8.30 17.22 -5.61
N THR A 126 -8.96 16.23 -4.97
CA THR A 126 -8.39 14.90 -4.81
C THR A 126 -8.26 14.24 -6.18
N THR A 127 -9.35 14.18 -6.96
CA THR A 127 -9.34 13.59 -8.30
C THR A 127 -8.24 14.19 -9.18
N LYS A 128 -8.06 15.52 -9.15
CA LYS A 128 -6.95 16.19 -9.85
C LYS A 128 -5.58 15.80 -9.29
N ALA A 129 -5.41 15.78 -7.97
CA ALA A 129 -4.13 15.41 -7.36
C ALA A 129 -3.67 14.00 -7.72
N TRP A 130 -4.61 13.07 -7.85
CA TRP A 130 -4.37 11.65 -8.05
C TRP A 130 -4.25 11.28 -9.54
N TYR A 131 -5.12 11.82 -10.40
CA TYR A 131 -5.28 11.32 -11.77
C TYR A 131 -4.80 12.28 -12.86
N LEU A 132 -4.64 13.58 -12.57
CA LEU A 132 -4.19 14.56 -13.56
C LEU A 132 -2.66 14.66 -13.56
N ILE A 133 -2.01 14.11 -14.59
CA ILE A 133 -0.57 14.29 -14.79
C ILE A 133 -0.28 15.74 -15.19
N ASP A 134 0.54 16.42 -14.39
CA ASP A 134 0.94 17.80 -14.67
C ASP A 134 1.98 17.84 -15.81
N ARG A 135 1.48 18.05 -17.02
CA ARG A 135 2.27 18.24 -18.25
C ARG A 135 3.41 19.24 -18.08
N SER A 136 3.13 20.39 -17.47
CA SER A 136 4.11 21.46 -17.31
C SER A 136 5.29 21.02 -16.44
N LYS A 137 5.03 20.18 -15.43
CA LYS A 137 6.09 19.60 -14.61
C LYS A 137 6.93 18.56 -15.36
N ILE A 138 6.32 17.73 -16.20
CA ILE A 138 7.08 16.77 -17.01
C ILE A 138 8.05 17.52 -17.93
N ILE A 139 7.57 18.55 -18.63
CA ILE A 139 8.40 19.36 -19.53
C ILE A 139 9.48 20.12 -18.76
N ARG A 140 9.17 20.65 -17.56
CA ARG A 140 10.17 21.32 -16.73
C ARG A 140 11.28 20.37 -16.27
N LEU A 141 10.94 19.11 -16.00
CA LEU A 141 11.90 18.10 -15.53
C LEU A 141 12.76 17.54 -16.67
N ASN A 142 12.18 17.36 -17.85
CA ASN A 142 12.79 16.61 -18.95
C ASN A 142 13.18 17.47 -20.16
N GLY A 143 12.82 18.74 -20.16
CA GLY A 143 12.88 19.58 -21.36
C GLY A 143 11.68 19.33 -22.27
N LYS A 144 11.74 19.87 -23.49
CA LYS A 144 10.69 19.65 -24.48
C LYS A 144 10.72 18.21 -24.98
N PRO A 145 9.57 17.55 -25.15
CA PRO A 145 9.51 16.25 -25.81
C PRO A 145 10.03 16.40 -27.25
N VAL A 146 10.61 15.31 -27.79
CA VAL A 146 11.02 15.27 -29.19
C VAL A 146 9.82 15.25 -30.12
N GLU A 147 8.72 14.66 -29.64
CA GLU A 147 7.50 14.48 -30.40
C GLU A 147 6.31 14.37 -29.44
N ILE A 148 5.15 14.78 -29.92
CA ILE A 148 3.90 14.74 -29.17
C ILE A 148 2.87 14.09 -30.07
N GLU A 149 2.36 12.95 -29.64
CA GLU A 149 1.28 12.23 -30.32
C GLU A 149 -0.02 12.35 -29.51
N TRP A 150 -1.16 12.22 -30.20
CA TRP A 150 -2.48 12.34 -29.57
C TRP A 150 -3.34 11.12 -29.82
N CYS A 151 -3.91 10.59 -28.75
CA CYS A 151 -4.87 9.50 -28.77
C CYS A 151 -6.12 9.94 -27.99
N ASP A 152 -7.12 10.45 -28.70
CA ASP A 152 -8.33 11.03 -28.11
C ASP A 152 -7.99 12.12 -27.07
N GLN A 153 -8.41 11.97 -25.80
CA GLN A 153 -8.08 12.91 -24.72
C GLN A 153 -6.71 12.66 -24.08
N SER A 154 -5.87 11.79 -24.65
CA SER A 154 -4.54 11.48 -24.13
C SER A 154 -3.42 12.05 -25.00
N GLU A 155 -2.57 12.89 -24.42
CA GLU A 155 -1.34 13.38 -25.04
C GLU A 155 -0.17 12.47 -24.67
N ILE A 156 0.62 12.03 -25.66
CA ILE A 156 1.77 11.16 -25.48
C ILE A 156 3.03 12.01 -25.70
N LEU A 157 3.72 12.33 -24.61
CA LEU A 157 4.98 13.09 -24.64
C LEU A 157 6.14 12.12 -24.85
N ILE A 158 6.75 12.13 -26.04
CA ILE A 158 7.84 11.23 -26.41
C ILE A 158 9.18 11.91 -26.17
N TYR A 159 10.11 11.20 -25.54
CA TYR A 159 11.47 11.65 -25.25
C TYR A 159 12.49 10.68 -25.87
N PRO A 160 13.77 11.08 -25.99
CA PRO A 160 14.81 10.13 -26.40
C PRO A 160 14.82 8.92 -25.45
N SER A 161 15.09 7.72 -25.98
CA SER A 161 14.96 6.49 -25.20
C SER A 161 15.73 6.53 -23.88
N ALA A 162 15.08 6.08 -22.80
CA ALA A 162 15.60 6.03 -21.44
C ALA A 162 16.11 7.38 -20.89
N THR A 163 15.66 8.51 -21.44
CA THR A 163 16.08 9.84 -20.96
C THR A 163 15.03 10.51 -20.08
N MET A 164 13.76 10.19 -20.28
CA MET A 164 12.69 10.77 -19.48
C MET A 164 12.79 10.28 -18.05
N ARG A 165 12.77 11.22 -17.12
CA ARG A 165 12.74 11.03 -15.69
C ARG A 165 11.37 11.43 -15.18
N VAL A 166 10.94 10.74 -14.15
CA VAL A 166 9.90 11.25 -13.27
C VAL A 166 10.57 11.77 -12.00
N ALA A 167 9.84 12.35 -11.06
CA ALA A 167 10.44 12.93 -9.88
C ALA A 167 11.13 11.82 -9.03
N GLU A 168 12.43 11.62 -9.24
CA GLU A 168 13.31 10.92 -8.31
C GLU A 168 13.53 11.83 -7.12
N LYS A 169 12.70 11.65 -6.09
CA LYS A 169 12.84 12.25 -4.75
C LYS A 169 13.46 13.67 -4.78
N MET A 170 12.86 14.62 -5.48
CA MET A 170 13.18 16.04 -5.33
C MET A 170 12.33 16.65 -4.22
N THR A 171 12.92 16.75 -3.04
CA THR A 171 12.53 17.70 -1.99
C THR A 171 12.99 19.09 -2.38
N THR A 172 12.07 19.97 -2.80
CA THR A 172 12.05 21.42 -2.48
C THR A 172 10.74 22.03 -3.01
N VAL A 173 9.73 22.20 -2.13
CA VAL A 173 8.43 22.92 -2.27
C VAL A 173 7.21 22.13 -2.80
N PRO A 174 6.02 22.39 -2.23
CA PRO A 174 5.56 21.82 -0.96
C PRO A 174 5.08 20.38 -1.20
N ARG A 175 5.64 19.45 -0.43
CA ARG A 175 5.03 18.15 -0.28
C ARG A 175 3.62 18.41 0.33
N LEU A 176 2.56 17.82 -0.24
CA LEU A 176 1.19 17.94 0.30
C LEU A 176 1.22 17.63 1.81
N PRO A 177 0.41 18.30 2.65
CA PRO A 177 0.33 17.95 4.06
C PRO A 177 0.06 16.45 4.16
N ILE A 178 1.05 15.71 4.68
CA ILE A 178 0.84 14.31 5.04
C ILE A 178 0.01 14.37 6.30
N THR A 179 -1.10 13.67 6.30
CA THR A 179 -1.90 13.55 7.50
C THR A 179 -1.66 12.20 8.15
N VAL A 180 -1.46 12.23 9.47
CA VAL A 180 -1.50 11.03 10.29
C VAL A 180 -2.80 11.10 11.06
N SER A 181 -3.64 10.09 10.92
CA SER A 181 -4.83 10.00 11.73
C SER A 181 -4.62 9.05 12.88
N SER A 182 -5.09 9.47 14.04
CA SER A 182 -5.21 8.60 15.18
C SER A 182 -6.67 8.43 15.55
N GLN A 183 -7.04 7.21 15.91
CA GLN A 183 -8.42 6.87 16.20
C GLN A 183 -8.49 5.84 17.32
N ILE A 184 -9.32 6.13 18.31
CA ILE A 184 -9.71 5.16 19.33
C ILE A 184 -11.10 4.64 19.01
N TYR A 185 -11.32 3.34 19.14
CA TYR A 185 -12.64 2.74 18.93
C TYR A 185 -12.85 1.45 19.73
N TRP A 186 -14.12 1.13 19.96
CA TRP A 186 -14.53 -0.21 20.43
C TRP A 186 -14.70 -1.14 19.23
N ALA A 187 -13.98 -2.25 19.21
CA ALA A 187 -14.10 -3.25 18.14
C ALA A 187 -15.42 -4.03 18.24
N GLU A 188 -16.09 -4.25 17.11
CA GLU A 188 -17.28 -5.09 17.05
C GLU A 188 -16.94 -6.59 17.09
N LYS A 189 -17.96 -7.46 17.17
CA LYS A 189 -17.78 -8.92 17.35
C LYS A 189 -17.05 -9.60 16.20
N ASP A 190 -17.06 -9.01 15.01
CA ASP A 190 -16.42 -9.46 13.77
C ASP A 190 -15.09 -8.75 13.49
N ASP A 191 -14.51 -8.10 14.50
CA ASP A 191 -13.32 -7.26 14.40
C ASP A 191 -13.48 -6.02 13.51
N ALA A 192 -14.70 -5.74 13.02
CA ALA A 192 -15.01 -4.55 12.25
C ALA A 192 -15.08 -3.29 13.14
N PHE A 193 -14.95 -2.16 12.47
CA PHE A 193 -15.03 -0.83 13.05
C PHE A 193 -16.31 -0.15 12.57
N THR A 194 -16.98 0.61 13.45
CA THR A 194 -18.09 1.51 13.09
C THR A 194 -17.83 2.91 13.61
N GLU A 195 -18.06 3.93 12.76
CA GLU A 195 -17.78 5.34 13.07
C GLU A 195 -18.43 5.80 14.38
N LYS A 196 -19.65 5.34 14.65
CA LYS A 196 -20.42 5.64 15.88
C LYS A 196 -19.71 5.29 17.19
N ASN A 197 -18.77 4.34 17.15
CA ASN A 197 -18.06 3.82 18.32
C ASN A 197 -16.61 4.31 18.38
N SER A 198 -16.30 5.42 17.71
CA SER A 198 -14.93 5.92 17.63
C SER A 198 -14.81 7.43 17.75
N ASN A 199 -13.58 7.84 18.03
CA ASN A 199 -13.16 9.21 17.94
C ASN A 199 -11.84 9.26 17.15
N LYS A 200 -11.83 10.03 16.06
CA LYS A 200 -10.71 10.17 15.13
C LYS A 200 -10.22 11.61 15.13
N THR A 201 -8.91 11.78 15.21
CA THR A 201 -8.22 13.06 15.04
C THR A 201 -7.24 12.93 13.88
N ILE A 202 -7.10 13.99 13.10
CA ILE A 202 -6.18 14.06 11.98
C ILE A 202 -5.15 15.12 12.30
N TYR A 203 -3.88 14.73 12.26
CA TYR A 203 -2.74 15.60 12.48
C TYR A 203 -2.05 15.87 11.16
N GLU A 204 -1.78 17.14 10.87
CA GLU A 204 -0.89 17.50 9.78
C GLU A 204 0.55 17.26 10.20
N ALA A 205 1.30 16.52 9.39
CA ALA A 205 2.70 16.26 9.63
C ALA A 205 3.55 17.43 9.16
N GLU A 206 4.54 17.77 9.98
CA GLU A 206 5.50 18.82 9.71
C GLU A 206 6.75 18.24 9.06
N LEU A 207 7.41 19.02 8.21
CA LEU A 207 8.67 18.61 7.60
C LEU A 207 9.83 18.92 8.56
N GLY A 208 10.44 17.88 9.12
CA GLY A 208 11.59 18.02 10.01
C GLY A 208 12.88 18.41 9.27
N GLU A 209 13.90 18.85 10.03
CA GLU A 209 15.19 19.29 9.49
C GLU A 209 15.93 18.21 8.68
N SER A 210 15.70 16.94 9.02
CA SER A 210 16.24 15.79 8.30
C SER A 210 15.54 15.53 6.95
N GLY A 211 14.57 16.35 6.56
CA GLY A 211 13.81 16.21 5.31
C GLY A 211 12.77 15.09 5.32
N PHE A 212 12.35 14.64 6.51
CA PHE A 212 11.32 13.63 6.74
C PHE A 212 10.14 14.24 7.46
N TYR A 213 8.94 13.78 7.12
CA TYR A 213 7.75 14.22 7.83
C TYR A 213 7.64 13.62 9.23
N GLN A 214 7.07 14.39 10.14
CA GLN A 214 6.85 13.95 11.51
C GLN A 214 5.57 14.54 12.10
N VAL A 215 4.99 13.80 13.04
CA VAL A 215 3.95 14.27 13.96
C VAL A 215 4.50 14.05 15.36
N ASP A 216 4.36 15.05 16.21
CA ASP A 216 4.81 15.05 17.59
C ASP A 216 3.76 15.84 18.39
N VAL A 217 2.80 15.12 18.98
CA VAL A 217 1.59 15.71 19.56
C VAL A 217 1.11 14.95 20.78
N ASP A 218 0.53 15.68 21.73
CA ASP A 218 -0.30 15.08 22.78
C ASP A 218 -1.72 14.85 22.23
N ALA A 219 -2.10 13.59 22.17
CA ALA A 219 -3.41 13.17 21.69
C ALA A 219 -4.36 12.91 22.86
N THR A 220 -5.63 13.28 22.68
CA THR A 220 -6.70 12.95 23.61
C THR A 220 -7.94 12.58 22.82
N HIS A 221 -8.50 11.41 23.11
CA HIS A 221 -9.74 10.94 22.52
C HIS A 221 -10.74 10.57 23.59
N ASP A 222 -11.91 11.17 23.52
CA ASP A 222 -13.05 10.84 24.37
C ASP A 222 -14.03 9.97 23.59
N ILE A 223 -14.40 8.83 24.17
CA ILE A 223 -15.41 7.92 23.63
C ILE A 223 -16.38 7.47 24.74
N SER A 224 -17.63 7.21 24.38
CA SER A 224 -18.59 6.59 25.30
C SER A 224 -18.20 5.16 25.60
N ILE A 225 -18.43 4.70 26.84
CA ILE A 225 -18.16 3.30 27.21
C ILE A 225 -19.07 2.34 26.45
N ASN A 226 -18.48 1.29 25.92
CA ASN A 226 -19.19 0.14 25.36
C ASN A 226 -18.66 -1.15 26.03
N GLY A 227 -19.34 -1.55 27.11
CA GLY A 227 -18.88 -2.63 27.99
C GLY A 227 -18.71 -3.96 27.26
N GLY A 228 -17.63 -4.67 27.58
CA GLY A 228 -17.35 -6.02 27.05
C GLY A 228 -16.75 -6.06 25.64
N LEU A 229 -16.54 -4.92 24.98
CA LEU A 229 -15.85 -4.84 23.70
C LEU A 229 -14.36 -4.48 23.88
N PRO A 230 -13.46 -4.97 23.00
CA PRO A 230 -12.06 -4.59 23.05
C PRO A 230 -11.84 -3.14 22.63
N LEU A 231 -10.99 -2.42 23.38
CA LEU A 231 -10.54 -1.08 23.02
C LEU A 231 -9.36 -1.18 22.05
N ARG A 232 -9.45 -0.48 20.92
CA ARG A 232 -8.39 -0.43 19.92
C ARG A 232 -7.92 0.99 19.67
N LEU A 233 -6.62 1.11 19.41
CA LEU A 233 -5.97 2.30 18.89
C LEU A 233 -5.53 2.00 17.45
N ARG A 234 -6.05 2.79 16.51
CA ARG A 234 -5.65 2.80 15.11
C ARG A 234 -4.78 4.02 14.84
N LEU A 235 -3.68 3.80 14.14
CA LEU A 235 -2.75 4.83 13.71
C LEU A 235 -2.54 4.67 12.22
N ASP A 236 -3.14 5.55 11.44
CA ASP A 236 -3.16 5.45 9.99
C ASP A 236 -2.44 6.67 9.39
N PRO A 237 -1.21 6.49 8.87
CA PRO A 237 -0.44 7.55 8.22
C PRO A 237 -0.84 7.78 6.75
N GLY A 238 -1.98 7.24 6.31
CA GLY A 238 -2.44 7.28 4.94
C GLY A 238 -1.52 6.49 4.02
N ASP A 239 -0.92 7.17 3.04
CA ASP A 239 -0.12 6.53 1.98
C ASP A 239 1.36 6.36 2.32
N ARG A 240 1.77 6.69 3.55
CA ARG A 240 3.19 6.86 3.91
C ARG A 240 3.57 5.95 5.08
N PRO A 241 4.32 4.87 4.83
CA PRO A 241 4.87 4.07 5.90
C PRO A 241 5.71 4.91 6.86
N GLY A 242 5.64 4.58 8.14
CA GLY A 242 6.36 5.33 9.15
C GLY A 242 6.63 4.56 10.42
N TYR A 243 7.53 5.13 11.20
CA TYR A 243 7.80 4.69 12.56
C TYR A 243 6.88 5.43 13.52
N VAL A 244 6.25 4.66 14.38
CA VAL A 244 5.39 5.15 15.45
C VAL A 244 6.06 4.85 16.79
N VAL A 245 6.06 5.84 17.66
CA VAL A 245 6.34 5.69 19.08
C VAL A 245 5.21 6.37 19.84
N ILE A 246 4.65 5.64 20.80
CA ILE A 246 3.81 6.23 21.84
C ILE A 246 4.62 6.16 23.13
N THR A 247 5.01 7.32 23.66
CA THR A 247 5.90 7.37 24.83
C THR A 247 5.18 7.08 26.13
N ASP A 248 3.91 7.40 26.20
CA ASP A 248 3.05 7.23 27.35
C ASP A 248 1.61 7.03 26.89
N LEU A 249 0.80 6.37 27.69
CA LEU A 249 -0.62 6.20 27.44
C LEU A 249 -1.37 6.09 28.76
N GLU A 250 -2.43 6.85 28.93
CA GLU A 250 -3.37 6.75 30.03
C GLU A 250 -4.78 6.49 29.49
N VAL A 251 -5.47 5.53 30.09
CA VAL A 251 -6.91 5.37 29.92
C VAL A 251 -7.60 5.79 31.20
N ILE A 252 -8.49 6.76 31.06
CA ILE A 252 -9.14 7.46 32.16
C ILE A 252 -10.64 7.24 32.02
N LEU A 253 -11.25 6.78 33.11
CA LEU A 253 -12.69 6.79 33.26
C LEU A 253 -13.11 8.14 33.82
N ARG A 254 -14.07 8.78 33.16
CA ARG A 254 -14.77 9.96 33.68
C ARG A 254 -16.20 9.57 34.03
N ASP A 255 -16.56 9.73 35.29
CA ASP A 255 -17.92 9.46 35.75
C ASP A 255 -18.90 10.60 35.39
N LEU A 256 -20.18 10.39 35.69
CA LEU A 256 -21.24 11.37 35.47
C LEU A 256 -21.07 12.68 36.26
N GLN A 257 -20.19 12.70 37.27
CA GLN A 257 -19.87 13.87 38.09
C GLN A 257 -18.60 14.58 37.59
N GLY A 258 -17.95 14.03 36.56
CA GLY A 258 -16.70 14.56 35.99
C GLY A 258 -15.45 14.10 36.72
N GLN A 259 -15.55 13.20 37.69
CA GLN A 259 -14.39 12.69 38.42
C GLN A 259 -13.59 11.74 37.52
N GLU A 260 -12.29 11.98 37.41
CA GLU A 260 -11.37 11.19 36.60
C GLU A 260 -10.67 10.11 37.43
N THR A 261 -10.65 8.88 36.91
CA THR A 261 -9.91 7.75 37.50
C THR A 261 -9.08 7.09 36.41
N VAL A 262 -7.76 7.04 36.60
CA VAL A 262 -6.86 6.29 35.72
C VAL A 262 -7.08 4.80 35.94
N VAL A 263 -7.48 4.08 34.91
CA VAL A 263 -7.74 2.62 34.96
C VAL A 263 -6.69 1.80 34.23
N MET A 264 -5.87 2.46 33.42
CA MET A 264 -4.73 1.86 32.74
C MET A 264 -3.71 2.96 32.47
N SER A 265 -2.43 2.66 32.66
CA SER A 265 -1.34 3.58 32.33
C SER A 265 -0.13 2.80 31.86
N ALA A 266 0.55 3.31 30.83
CA ALA A 266 1.89 2.95 30.46
C ALA A 266 2.74 4.23 30.46
N VAL A 267 3.86 4.24 31.20
CA VAL A 267 4.76 5.41 31.27
C VAL A 267 5.92 5.32 30.29
N SER A 268 5.93 4.27 29.45
CA SER A 268 6.93 4.09 28.39
C SER A 268 6.34 3.29 27.24
N SER A 269 6.88 3.51 26.04
CA SER A 269 6.62 2.69 24.85
C SER A 269 6.92 1.20 25.07
N LYS A 270 7.92 0.88 25.91
CA LYS A 270 8.26 -0.49 26.29
C LYS A 270 7.18 -1.13 27.16
N GLU A 271 6.62 -0.41 28.11
CA GLU A 271 5.52 -0.88 28.96
C GLU A 271 4.25 -1.05 28.14
N LEU A 272 3.93 -0.07 27.28
CA LEU A 272 2.79 -0.15 26.37
C LEU A 272 2.85 -1.39 25.47
N ALA A 273 4.04 -1.75 24.97
CA ALA A 273 4.23 -2.96 24.19
C ALA A 273 3.84 -4.25 24.94
N THR A 274 3.94 -4.27 26.28
CA THR A 274 3.49 -5.42 27.09
C THR A 274 1.97 -5.46 27.28
N MET A 275 1.29 -4.34 27.05
CA MET A 275 -0.18 -4.22 27.15
C MET A 275 -0.88 -4.58 25.83
N ILE A 276 -0.16 -4.68 24.71
CA ILE A 276 -0.72 -5.06 23.41
C ILE A 276 -1.09 -6.54 23.45
N LYS A 277 -2.37 -6.82 23.28
CA LYS A 277 -2.90 -8.20 23.23
C LYS A 277 -2.79 -8.79 21.83
N ARG A 278 -3.12 -7.99 20.81
CA ARG A 278 -2.99 -8.33 19.39
C ARG A 278 -2.83 -7.05 18.57
N SER A 279 -2.35 -7.20 17.35
CA SER A 279 -2.22 -6.11 16.40
C SER A 279 -2.48 -6.58 14.98
N ASN A 280 -2.82 -5.63 14.11
CA ASN A 280 -2.88 -5.80 12.67
C ASN A 280 -1.92 -4.81 12.00
N ASP A 281 -1.11 -5.29 11.06
CA ASP A 281 -0.18 -4.48 10.24
C ASP A 281 0.74 -3.53 11.01
N VAL A 282 0.95 -3.81 12.31
CA VAL A 282 1.91 -3.16 13.19
C VAL A 282 3.04 -4.14 13.46
N LEU A 283 4.23 -3.82 12.95
CA LEU A 283 5.42 -4.63 13.12
C LEU A 283 6.33 -3.99 14.17
N VAL A 284 6.65 -4.73 15.22
CA VAL A 284 7.63 -4.29 16.21
C VAL A 284 9.03 -4.37 15.58
N ALA A 285 9.77 -3.27 15.60
CA ALA A 285 11.09 -3.23 14.97
C ALA A 285 12.03 -4.27 15.59
N HIS A 286 12.62 -5.14 14.76
CA HIS A 286 13.42 -6.30 15.20
C HIS A 286 14.57 -5.97 16.18
N LYS A 287 15.08 -4.73 16.17
CA LYS A 287 16.16 -4.27 17.05
C LYS A 287 15.69 -3.32 18.17
N ALA A 288 14.42 -2.93 18.18
CA ALA A 288 13.86 -1.97 19.14
C ALA A 288 12.39 -2.35 19.43
N SER A 289 12.17 -3.10 20.51
CA SER A 289 10.85 -3.65 20.87
C SER A 289 9.77 -2.59 21.21
N HIS A 290 10.15 -1.33 21.24
CA HIS A 290 9.33 -0.18 21.61
C HIS A 290 9.05 0.75 20.43
N LEU A 291 9.64 0.47 19.27
CA LEU A 291 9.41 1.18 18.02
C LEU A 291 8.48 0.34 17.16
N TRP A 292 7.38 0.94 16.72
CA TRP A 292 6.41 0.28 15.86
C TRP A 292 6.58 0.76 14.44
N ARG A 293 6.40 -0.14 13.49
CA ARG A 293 6.38 0.17 12.07
C ARG A 293 4.99 -0.08 11.53
N VAL A 294 4.45 0.92 10.85
CA VAL A 294 3.18 0.85 10.13
C VAL A 294 3.47 0.91 8.63
N ASP A 295 3.26 -0.21 7.93
CA ASP A 295 3.64 -0.37 6.52
C ASP A 295 2.46 -0.30 5.54
N GLN A 296 1.24 -0.54 6.01
CA GLN A 296 0.04 -0.76 5.19
C GLN A 296 -1.18 -0.03 5.75
N PHE A 297 -2.27 -0.04 4.98
CA PHE A 297 -3.56 0.53 5.36
C PHE A 297 -4.16 -0.16 6.59
N ASP A 298 -4.85 0.61 7.43
CA ASP A 298 -5.56 0.15 8.63
C ASP A 298 -4.70 -0.54 9.74
N PRO A 299 -3.58 0.07 10.20
CA PRO A 299 -2.83 -0.47 11.33
C PRO A 299 -3.56 -0.20 12.65
N TRP A 300 -3.70 -1.23 13.47
CA TRP A 300 -4.28 -1.08 14.80
C TRP A 300 -3.65 -2.02 15.84
N ILE A 301 -3.72 -1.59 17.10
CA ILE A 301 -3.38 -2.39 18.27
C ILE A 301 -4.61 -2.55 19.17
N GLU A 302 -4.81 -3.76 19.67
CA GLU A 302 -5.77 -4.03 20.74
C GLU A 302 -5.03 -3.97 22.07
N LEU A 303 -5.50 -3.08 22.95
CA LEU A 303 -5.00 -2.98 24.31
C LEU A 303 -5.64 -4.09 25.17
N THR A 304 -4.91 -4.54 26.18
CA THR A 304 -5.45 -5.49 27.17
C THR A 304 -6.76 -4.94 27.72
N SER A 305 -7.78 -5.80 27.81
CA SER A 305 -9.13 -5.36 28.18
C SER A 305 -9.12 -4.67 29.54
N ILE A 306 -9.63 -3.45 29.58
CA ILE A 306 -10.01 -2.79 30.83
C ILE A 306 -11.14 -3.64 31.42
N LYS A 307 -11.03 -4.01 32.69
CA LYS A 307 -12.11 -4.65 33.43
C LYS A 307 -13.23 -3.62 33.65
N LEU A 308 -14.11 -3.50 32.66
CA LEU A 308 -15.23 -2.56 32.63
C LEU A 308 -16.46 -3.09 33.37
N ASP A 309 -16.36 -4.26 34.01
CA ASP A 309 -17.42 -4.94 34.74
C ASP A 309 -17.95 -4.17 35.97
N GLN A 310 -17.33 -3.04 36.30
CA GLN A 310 -17.73 -2.16 37.41
C GLN A 310 -18.15 -0.75 36.96
N VAL A 311 -18.24 -0.47 35.65
CA VAL A 311 -18.45 0.89 35.16
C VAL A 311 -19.88 1.12 34.65
N LEU A 312 -20.50 2.21 35.13
CA LEU A 312 -21.87 2.55 34.81
C LEU A 312 -22.03 3.05 33.37
N SER A 313 -23.14 2.69 32.73
CA SER A 313 -23.56 3.20 31.42
C SER A 313 -23.75 4.73 31.50
N GLY A 314 -23.07 5.47 30.63
CA GLY A 314 -23.08 6.94 30.60
C GLY A 314 -21.74 7.60 30.97
N ASN A 315 -20.81 6.84 31.54
CA ASN A 315 -19.43 7.28 31.74
C ASN A 315 -18.68 7.38 30.40
N ALA A 316 -17.67 8.24 30.35
CA ALA A 316 -16.78 8.40 29.21
C ALA A 316 -15.41 7.76 29.49
N VAL A 317 -14.78 7.28 28.43
CA VAL A 317 -13.37 6.87 28.44
C VAL A 317 -12.60 7.92 27.68
N SER A 318 -11.61 8.51 28.35
CA SER A 318 -10.60 9.37 27.75
C SER A 318 -9.31 8.58 27.58
N VAL A 319 -8.77 8.51 26.38
CA VAL A 319 -7.45 7.93 26.12
C VAL A 319 -6.51 9.07 25.79
N ARG A 320 -5.48 9.26 26.61
CA ARG A 320 -4.45 10.28 26.47
C ARG A 320 -3.13 9.60 26.18
N TYR A 321 -2.36 10.12 25.24
CA TYR A 321 -1.02 9.61 24.94
C TYR A 321 -0.25 10.63 24.13
N HIS A 322 1.07 10.60 24.27
CA HIS A 322 1.96 11.33 23.39
C HIS A 322 2.32 10.50 22.16
N LEU A 323 2.00 11.03 20.98
CA LEU A 323 2.19 10.40 19.68
C LEU A 323 3.38 11.01 18.94
N MET A 324 4.37 10.17 18.66
CA MET A 324 5.44 10.48 17.73
C MET A 324 5.31 9.59 16.50
N TRP A 325 5.09 10.18 15.34
CA TRP A 325 5.20 9.49 14.05
C TRP A 325 6.32 10.12 13.22
N ARG A 326 7.10 9.30 12.52
CA ARG A 326 8.14 9.76 11.59
C ARG A 326 8.07 8.97 10.29
N GLU A 327 8.15 9.68 9.18
CA GLU A 327 8.25 9.10 7.84
C GLU A 327 9.43 8.13 7.79
N MET A 328 9.17 6.89 7.38
CA MET A 328 10.22 5.88 7.27
C MET A 328 11.09 6.21 6.04
N PRO A 329 12.44 6.18 6.18
CA PRO A 329 13.33 6.26 5.03
C PRO A 329 13.08 5.11 4.07
N ASP A 330 13.04 5.39 2.76
CA ASP A 330 12.82 4.38 1.72
C ASP A 330 13.76 3.16 1.78
N THR A 331 14.90 3.28 2.45
CA THR A 331 15.89 2.21 2.64
C THR A 331 15.49 1.15 3.68
N GLU A 332 14.59 1.47 4.63
CA GLU A 332 14.17 0.55 5.70
C GLU A 332 12.76 -0.02 5.50
N SER A 333 12.01 0.47 4.51
CA SER A 333 10.79 -0.18 4.04
C SER A 333 11.16 -1.56 3.47
N LEU A 334 10.83 -2.61 4.22
CA LEU A 334 11.25 -3.98 3.94
C LEU A 334 11.10 -4.29 2.45
N THR A 335 12.22 -4.68 1.86
CA THR A 335 12.24 -5.53 0.70
C THR A 335 11.37 -6.75 1.03
N LEU A 336 10.12 -6.77 0.58
CA LEU A 336 9.37 -8.01 0.44
C LEU A 336 10.04 -8.77 -0.70
N LEU A 337 11.17 -9.40 -0.36
CA LEU A 337 11.67 -10.58 -1.04
C LEU A 337 10.60 -11.65 -0.85
N ARG A 338 9.76 -11.83 -1.87
CA ARG A 338 9.34 -13.15 -2.31
C ARG A 338 9.52 -13.22 -3.82
#